data_AF-A0A135SFX0-F1
#
_entry.id   AF-A0A135SFX0-F1
#
_cell.length_a   1.000
_cell.length_b   1.000
_cell.length_c   1.000
_cell.angle_alpha   90.00
_cell.angle_beta   90.00
_cell.angle_gamma   90.00
#
_symmetry.space_group_name_H-M   'P 1'
#
loop_
_entity.id
_entity.type
_entity.pdbx_description
1 polymer ?
#
loop_
_entity_poly.entity_id
_entity_poly.type
_entity_poly.pdbx_seq_one_letter_code
_entity_poly.pdbx_strand_id
1 'polypeptide(L)'
;MSVFDNPALVKECSDAVASIYADVVGHLSADSPPLPQLSKSNAEEHSLEPVGSDILRVVEGLASEVLGLCAAAGYSVDLSDYTTAAPPPPPSPLLGGSESVIERLDGEIERTYRRFYDYVYADLPFCWRLLYTELSLLKFSAVVFLYVAKRAARGGKTEEEDGEGDDEEKVLDDLVAVLDKALILAGGAGLKRGRRTISRLLGYLDSATLSTSPRSSLPARFPSSRTLTPPVTRPIRAVDRMSMSAFQAYLDGRRRVDEEADVDMDLGPE
;
A
#
# COMPACT_ATOMS: atom_id res chain seq x y z
N MET A 1 -0.44 2.84 -26.59
CA MET A 1 -0.24 3.98 -25.69
C MET A 1 0.09 3.41 -24.34
N SER A 2 1.19 3.83 -23.73
CA SER A 2 1.57 3.34 -22.41
C SER A 2 0.59 3.89 -21.37
N VAL A 3 0.35 3.13 -20.29
CA VAL A 3 -0.48 3.60 -19.16
C VAL A 3 0.06 4.91 -18.58
N PHE A 4 1.39 5.03 -18.60
CA PHE A 4 2.15 6.15 -18.06
C PHE A 4 2.07 7.42 -18.93
N ASP A 5 1.53 7.32 -20.15
CA ASP A 5 1.24 8.48 -21.00
C ASP A 5 -0.07 9.19 -20.59
N ASN A 6 -0.82 8.64 -19.62
CA ASN A 6 -2.07 9.24 -19.16
C ASN A 6 -1.81 10.48 -18.28
N PRO A 7 -2.11 11.71 -18.74
CA PRO A 7 -1.84 12.93 -17.98
C PRO A 7 -2.68 13.03 -16.69
N ALA A 8 -3.85 12.37 -16.65
CA ALA A 8 -4.69 12.37 -15.46
C ALA A 8 -4.07 11.54 -14.33
N LEU A 9 -3.40 10.43 -14.67
CA LEU A 9 -2.65 9.62 -13.70
C LEU A 9 -1.50 10.43 -13.10
N VAL A 10 -0.67 11.03 -13.96
CA VAL A 10 0.49 11.81 -13.51
C VAL A 10 0.07 13.01 -12.68
N LYS A 11 -1.00 13.71 -13.08
CA LYS A 11 -1.57 14.82 -12.31
C LYS A 11 -2.06 14.35 -10.94
N GLU A 12 -2.79 13.23 -10.87
CA GLU A 12 -3.26 12.68 -9.60
C GLU A 12 -2.11 12.32 -8.66
N CYS A 13 -1.01 11.73 -9.17
CA CYS A 13 0.20 11.47 -8.40
C CYS A 13 0.81 12.78 -7.87
N SER A 14 0.96 13.78 -8.73
CA SER A 14 1.50 15.10 -8.36
C SER A 14 0.67 15.77 -7.27
N ASP A 15 -0.64 15.82 -7.44
CA ASP A 15 -1.59 16.41 -6.48
C ASP A 15 -1.52 15.66 -5.13
N ALA A 16 -1.43 14.32 -5.16
CA ALA A 16 -1.31 13.52 -3.95
C ALA A 16 -0.01 13.83 -3.19
N VAL A 17 1.14 13.87 -3.88
CA VAL A 17 2.44 14.15 -3.26
C VAL A 17 2.47 15.58 -2.69
N ALA A 18 2.00 16.57 -3.44
CA ALA A 18 1.93 17.96 -3.00
C ALA A 18 1.03 18.12 -1.77
N SER A 19 -0.12 17.43 -1.76
CA SER A 19 -1.04 17.42 -0.62
C SER A 19 -0.43 16.79 0.63
N ILE A 20 0.32 15.67 0.49
CA ILE A 20 1.03 15.04 1.61
C ILE A 20 2.09 15.99 2.16
N TYR A 21 2.91 16.58 1.28
CA TYR A 21 3.95 17.53 1.68
C TYR A 21 3.36 18.74 2.44
N ALA A 22 2.32 19.37 1.91
CA ALA A 22 1.68 20.54 2.52
C ALA A 22 1.11 20.24 3.91
N ASP A 23 0.44 19.08 4.09
CA ASP A 23 -0.10 18.69 5.39
C ASP A 23 1.01 18.42 6.40
N VAL A 24 2.10 17.74 6.00
CA VAL A 24 3.24 17.46 6.90
C VAL A 24 3.96 18.75 7.33
N VAL A 25 4.22 19.66 6.39
CA VAL A 25 4.81 20.99 6.67
C VAL A 25 3.90 21.81 7.59
N GLY A 26 2.58 21.74 7.36
CA GLY A 26 1.58 22.39 8.21
C GLY A 26 1.66 21.90 9.66
N HIS A 27 1.77 20.59 9.88
CA HIS A 27 1.92 20.02 11.22
C HIS A 27 3.24 20.42 11.89
N LEU A 28 4.36 20.36 11.16
CA LEU A 28 5.67 20.75 11.70
C LEU A 28 5.75 22.25 12.05
N SER A 29 5.00 23.09 11.33
CA SER A 29 4.92 24.53 11.61
C SER A 29 4.02 24.85 12.81
N ALA A 30 3.03 24.00 13.11
CA ALA A 30 2.07 24.19 14.19
C ALA A 30 2.65 23.85 15.58
N ASP A 31 3.76 23.11 15.66
CA ASP A 31 4.46 22.77 16.91
C ASP A 31 5.16 23.97 17.60
N SER A 32 4.96 25.20 17.09
CA SER A 32 5.29 26.43 17.80
C SER A 32 4.33 26.64 18.98
N PRO A 33 4.80 27.12 20.14
CA PRO A 33 4.06 27.04 21.41
C PRO A 33 2.66 27.68 21.30
N PRO A 34 1.58 26.92 21.61
CA PRO A 34 0.23 27.39 21.39
C PRO A 34 -0.19 28.41 22.44
N LEU A 35 -0.78 29.51 21.98
CA LEU A 35 -1.69 30.33 22.78
C LEU A 35 -2.91 29.47 23.18
N PRO A 36 -3.51 29.70 24.35
CA PRO A 36 -4.51 28.80 24.93
C PRO A 36 -5.77 28.78 24.07
N GLN A 37 -5.99 27.70 23.32
CA GLN A 37 -7.21 27.50 22.54
C GLN A 37 -8.09 26.39 23.10
N LEU A 38 -9.36 26.79 23.24
CA LEU A 38 -10.49 26.07 23.79
C LEU A 38 -11.23 25.36 22.64
N SER A 39 -11.72 24.15 22.92
CA SER A 39 -12.56 23.29 22.06
C SER A 39 -11.86 22.49 20.95
N LYS A 40 -11.24 21.37 21.35
CA LYS A 40 -10.85 20.27 20.46
C LYS A 40 -12.11 19.61 19.90
N SER A 41 -12.37 19.80 18.62
CA SER A 41 -13.40 19.05 17.88
C SER A 41 -12.84 17.69 17.45
N ASN A 42 -13.72 16.70 17.22
CA ASN A 42 -13.38 15.31 16.86
C ASN A 42 -12.51 15.14 15.58
N ALA A 43 -12.11 16.22 14.93
CA ALA A 43 -11.22 16.21 13.76
C ALA A 43 -9.77 15.81 14.09
N GLU A 44 -9.31 16.04 15.34
CA GLU A 44 -7.93 15.70 15.74
C GLU A 44 -7.65 14.19 15.75
N GLU A 45 -8.68 13.36 15.94
CA GLU A 45 -8.54 11.90 16.01
C GLU A 45 -8.09 11.26 14.68
N HIS A 46 -8.15 12.02 13.59
CA HIS A 46 -7.83 11.57 12.23
C HIS A 46 -6.59 12.25 11.63
N SER A 47 -5.72 12.83 12.46
CA SER A 47 -4.51 13.53 12.02
C SER A 47 -3.23 12.69 12.21
N LEU A 48 -2.12 13.14 11.62
CA LEU A 48 -0.78 12.56 11.81
C LEU A 48 -0.07 13.07 13.07
N GLU A 49 -0.66 13.99 13.83
CA GLU A 49 -0.06 14.56 15.04
C GLU A 49 0.49 13.51 16.03
N PRO A 50 -0.19 12.35 16.25
CA PRO A 50 0.30 11.37 17.22
C PRO A 50 1.57 10.61 16.80
N VAL A 51 2.00 10.74 15.54
CA VAL A 51 3.16 9.97 15.01
C VAL A 51 4.49 10.53 15.52
N GLY A 52 4.53 11.82 15.88
CA GLY A 52 5.73 12.52 16.38
C GLY A 52 6.52 13.22 15.28
N SER A 53 7.16 14.35 15.65
CA SER A 53 7.84 15.26 14.73
C SER A 53 8.97 14.62 13.92
N ASP A 54 9.68 13.65 14.51
CA ASP A 54 10.83 13.03 13.87
C ASP A 54 10.42 12.21 12.64
N ILE A 55 9.31 11.48 12.73
CA ILE A 55 8.76 10.72 11.60
C ILE A 55 8.19 11.69 10.56
N LEU A 56 7.50 12.75 10.99
CA LEU A 56 7.00 13.77 10.08
C LEU A 56 8.11 14.44 9.25
N ARG A 57 9.26 14.74 9.85
CA ARG A 57 10.44 15.24 9.11
C ARG A 57 10.96 14.25 8.08
N VAL A 58 10.91 12.95 8.37
CA VAL A 58 11.29 11.92 7.39
C VAL A 58 10.30 11.91 6.23
N VAL A 59 9.00 11.95 6.50
CA VAL A 59 7.95 12.01 5.46
C VAL A 59 8.08 13.30 4.63
N GLU A 60 8.36 14.44 5.26
CA GLU A 60 8.61 15.72 4.60
C GLU A 60 9.77 15.60 3.60
N GLY A 61 10.91 15.04 4.05
CA GLY A 61 12.08 14.82 3.20
C GLY A 61 11.77 13.92 2.00
N LEU A 62 11.11 12.78 2.25
CA LEU A 62 10.72 11.85 1.18
C LEU A 62 9.74 12.49 0.20
N ALA A 63 8.71 13.19 0.67
CA ALA A 63 7.76 13.87 -0.19
C ALA A 63 8.43 14.97 -1.03
N SER A 64 9.35 15.74 -0.44
CA SER A 64 10.15 16.74 -1.15
C SER A 64 10.99 16.13 -2.26
N GLU A 65 11.59 14.96 -2.04
CA GLU A 65 12.36 14.27 -3.07
C GLU A 65 11.49 13.74 -4.20
N VAL A 66 10.31 13.21 -3.88
CA VAL A 66 9.34 12.75 -4.89
C VAL A 66 8.80 13.91 -5.73
N LEU A 67 8.60 15.10 -5.13
CA LEU A 67 8.31 16.32 -5.90
C LEU A 67 9.47 16.69 -6.84
N GLY A 68 10.72 16.51 -6.40
CA GLY A 68 11.90 16.67 -7.25
C GLY A 68 11.90 15.73 -8.45
N LEU A 69 11.48 14.47 -8.26
CA LEU A 69 11.30 13.52 -9.36
C LEU A 69 10.19 13.94 -10.33
N CYS A 70 9.08 14.48 -9.82
CA CYS A 70 8.00 14.99 -10.64
C CYS A 70 8.48 16.12 -11.57
N ALA A 71 9.25 17.07 -11.02
CA ALA A 71 9.86 18.15 -11.78
C ALA A 71 10.87 17.65 -12.82
N ALA A 72 11.69 16.65 -12.47
CA ALA A 72 12.64 16.03 -13.39
C ALA A 72 11.94 15.27 -14.54
N ALA A 73 10.75 14.74 -14.31
CA ALA A 73 9.91 14.13 -15.34
C ALA A 73 9.23 15.17 -16.26
N GLY A 74 9.45 16.47 -16.06
CA GLY A 74 8.93 17.55 -16.89
C GLY A 74 7.55 18.06 -16.49
N TYR A 75 7.05 17.69 -15.31
CA TYR A 75 5.75 18.12 -14.81
C TYR A 75 5.94 19.26 -13.80
N SER A 76 5.24 20.37 -14.02
CA SER A 76 5.18 21.48 -13.08
C SER A 76 4.06 21.23 -12.08
N VAL A 77 4.43 21.17 -10.79
CA VAL A 77 3.46 21.12 -9.69
C VAL A 77 3.07 22.56 -9.36
N ASP A 78 1.80 22.90 -9.52
CA ASP A 78 1.30 24.19 -9.08
C ASP A 78 1.07 24.15 -7.56
N LEU A 79 2.10 24.50 -6.79
CA LEU A 79 2.03 24.58 -5.33
C LEU A 79 1.22 25.79 -4.84
N SER A 80 0.80 26.70 -5.73
CA SER A 80 0.10 27.93 -5.34
C SER A 80 -1.23 27.68 -4.63
N ASP A 81 -1.89 26.54 -4.92
CA ASP A 81 -3.14 26.13 -4.29
C ASP A 81 -2.96 25.55 -2.88
N TYR A 82 -1.75 25.13 -2.50
CA TYR A 82 -1.51 24.33 -1.28
C TYR A 82 -0.63 25.00 -0.23
N THR A 83 0.16 26.01 -0.62
CA THR A 83 1.17 26.60 0.28
C THR A 83 1.22 28.12 0.12
N THR A 84 0.93 28.87 1.20
CA THR A 84 1.14 30.34 1.26
C THR A 84 2.59 30.70 1.62
N ALA A 85 3.42 29.70 1.94
CA ALA A 85 4.83 29.85 2.28
C ALA A 85 5.75 29.72 1.05
N ALA A 86 6.89 30.42 1.09
CA ALA A 86 7.86 30.51 -0.01
C ALA A 86 8.33 29.12 -0.51
N PRO A 87 8.63 28.98 -1.81
CA PRO A 87 9.06 27.71 -2.39
C PRO A 87 10.34 27.20 -1.72
N PRO A 88 10.43 25.89 -1.42
CA PRO A 88 11.63 25.33 -0.81
C PRO A 88 12.82 25.48 -1.76
N PRO A 89 14.03 25.75 -1.24
CA PRO A 89 15.24 25.76 -2.05
C PRO A 89 15.46 24.38 -2.69
N PRO A 90 16.09 24.32 -3.88
CA PRO A 90 16.41 23.05 -4.52
C PRO A 90 17.20 22.17 -3.55
N PRO A 91 16.88 20.86 -3.44
CA PRO A 91 17.55 19.99 -2.51
C PRO A 91 19.05 19.97 -2.83
N SER A 92 19.85 20.44 -1.86
CA SER A 92 21.29 20.27 -1.90
C SER A 92 21.61 18.78 -2.05
N PRO A 93 22.59 18.39 -2.89
CA PRO A 93 23.00 17.00 -3.00
C PRO A 93 23.59 16.57 -1.65
N LEU A 94 22.77 15.91 -0.83
CA LEU A 94 23.21 15.31 0.40
C LEU A 94 24.14 14.14 0.06
N LEU A 95 25.42 14.46 0.23
CA LEU A 95 26.58 13.61 0.20
C LEU A 95 26.42 12.46 1.22
N GLY A 96 26.25 11.21 0.76
CA GLY A 96 26.47 10.01 1.59
C GLY A 96 25.34 9.00 1.61
N GLY A 97 25.15 8.27 0.50
CA GLY A 97 24.29 7.10 0.40
C GLY A 97 23.60 7.07 -0.95
N SER A 98 24.09 6.26 -1.88
CA SER A 98 23.46 6.02 -3.18
C SER A 98 22.20 5.15 -3.03
N GLU A 99 21.40 5.42 -2.01
CA GLU A 99 20.15 4.73 -1.74
C GLU A 99 19.05 5.47 -2.51
N SER A 100 18.37 4.74 -3.38
CA SER A 100 17.28 5.31 -4.16
C SER A 100 16.16 5.79 -3.24
N VAL A 101 15.40 6.81 -3.65
CA VAL A 101 14.22 7.26 -2.89
C VAL A 101 13.22 6.12 -2.67
N ILE A 102 13.18 5.14 -3.58
CA ILE A 102 12.34 3.94 -3.48
C ILE A 102 12.77 3.05 -2.31
N GLU A 103 14.07 2.76 -2.17
CA GLU A 103 14.60 1.95 -1.06
C GLU A 103 14.32 2.60 0.29
N ARG A 104 14.49 3.93 0.38
CA ARG A 104 14.15 4.67 1.61
C ARG A 104 12.65 4.66 1.91
N LEU A 105 11.80 4.83 0.90
CA LEU A 105 10.35 4.67 1.07
C LEU A 105 10.00 3.26 1.54
N ASP A 106 10.63 2.22 0.98
CA ASP A 106 10.42 0.84 1.42
C ASP A 106 10.85 0.62 2.87
N GLY A 107 12.00 1.18 3.27
CA GLY A 107 12.46 1.15 4.66
C GLY A 107 11.47 1.81 5.63
N GLU A 108 10.87 2.95 5.26
CA GLU A 108 9.86 3.62 6.09
C GLU A 108 8.50 2.91 6.09
N ILE A 109 8.07 2.36 4.95
CA ILE A 109 6.86 1.55 4.85
C ILE A 109 7.00 0.31 5.74
N GLU A 110 8.13 -0.38 5.69
CA GLU A 110 8.40 -1.55 6.52
C GLU A 110 8.46 -1.17 8.00
N ARG A 111 9.14 -0.06 8.35
CA ARG A 111 9.20 0.41 9.74
C ARG A 111 7.82 0.74 10.29
N THR A 112 6.96 1.37 9.47
CA THR A 112 5.57 1.67 9.82
C THR A 112 4.76 0.38 9.95
N TYR A 113 4.94 -0.58 9.03
CA TYR A 113 4.27 -1.87 9.09
C TYR A 113 4.64 -2.68 10.34
N ARG A 114 5.90 -2.62 10.79
CA ARG A 114 6.31 -3.26 12.04
C ARG A 114 5.51 -2.77 13.24
N ARG A 115 5.11 -1.49 13.26
CA ARG A 115 4.22 -0.94 14.30
C ARG A 115 2.85 -1.57 14.30
N PHE A 116 2.37 -2.13 13.20
CA PHE A 116 1.04 -2.76 13.17
C PHE A 116 1.00 -3.99 14.07
N TYR A 117 2.14 -4.69 14.23
CA TYR A 117 2.25 -5.85 15.10
C TYR A 117 2.25 -5.51 16.60
N ASP A 118 2.42 -4.24 16.95
CA ASP A 118 2.27 -3.78 18.34
C ASP A 118 0.79 -3.72 18.77
N TYR A 119 -0.16 -3.92 17.84
CA TYR A 119 -1.61 -3.80 18.08
C TYR A 119 -2.39 -4.99 17.52
N VAL A 120 -3.57 -5.25 18.09
CA VAL A 120 -4.59 -6.04 17.41
C VAL A 120 -5.20 -5.17 16.30
N TYR A 121 -5.57 -5.76 15.17
CA TYR A 121 -6.09 -4.99 14.03
C TYR A 121 -7.27 -4.06 14.39
N ALA A 122 -8.17 -4.51 15.27
CA ALA A 122 -9.30 -3.69 15.74
C ALA A 122 -8.86 -2.42 16.50
N ASP A 123 -7.69 -2.47 17.12
CA ASP A 123 -7.14 -1.41 17.97
C ASP A 123 -6.01 -0.63 17.27
N LEU A 124 -5.74 -0.92 15.98
CA LEU A 124 -4.65 -0.28 15.24
C LEU A 124 -4.91 1.22 15.09
N PRO A 125 -4.06 2.10 15.68
CA PRO A 125 -4.28 3.53 15.66
C PRO A 125 -4.42 4.08 14.24
N PHE A 126 -5.34 5.01 14.07
CA PHE A 126 -5.63 5.60 12.76
C PHE A 126 -4.40 6.28 12.14
N CYS A 127 -3.59 6.96 12.96
CA CYS A 127 -2.37 7.65 12.51
C CYS A 127 -1.37 6.71 11.83
N TRP A 128 -1.19 5.48 12.33
CA TRP A 128 -0.30 4.48 11.73
C TRP A 128 -0.85 3.96 10.40
N ARG A 129 -2.17 3.75 10.31
CA ARG A 129 -2.83 3.39 9.04
C ARG A 129 -2.72 4.50 8.01
N LEU A 130 -2.92 5.75 8.44
CA LEU A 130 -2.78 6.92 7.57
C LEU A 130 -1.35 7.04 7.06
N LEU A 131 -0.35 6.99 7.94
CA LEU A 131 1.07 7.06 7.58
C LEU A 131 1.44 5.97 6.58
N TYR A 132 1.04 4.72 6.82
CA TYR A 132 1.30 3.61 5.89
C TYR A 132 0.70 3.88 4.50
N THR A 133 -0.54 4.39 4.49
CA THR A 133 -1.24 4.72 3.25
C THR A 133 -0.53 5.84 2.49
N GLU A 134 -0.10 6.91 3.17
CA GLU A 134 0.59 8.04 2.55
C GLU A 134 1.97 7.66 2.02
N LEU A 135 2.76 6.91 2.79
CA LEU A 135 4.05 6.39 2.31
C LEU A 135 3.87 5.49 1.07
N SER A 136 2.82 4.67 1.04
CA SER A 136 2.49 3.85 -0.13
C SER A 136 2.13 4.71 -1.35
N LEU A 137 1.37 5.79 -1.17
CA LEU A 137 1.06 6.75 -2.23
C LEU A 137 2.30 7.51 -2.72
N LEU A 138 3.23 7.86 -1.83
CA LEU A 138 4.52 8.45 -2.20
C LEU A 138 5.36 7.47 -3.03
N LYS A 139 5.46 6.20 -2.61
CA LYS A 139 6.14 5.15 -3.37
C LYS A 139 5.52 4.96 -4.75
N PHE A 140 4.21 4.83 -4.82
CA PHE A 140 3.48 4.73 -6.08
C PHE A 140 3.83 5.88 -7.03
N SER A 141 3.75 7.12 -6.53
CA SER A 141 4.03 8.32 -7.32
C SER A 141 5.50 8.39 -7.76
N ALA A 142 6.43 8.01 -6.90
CA ALA A 142 7.85 7.97 -7.21
C ALA A 142 8.16 6.97 -8.33
N VAL A 143 7.58 5.77 -8.29
CA VAL A 143 7.73 4.75 -9.36
C VAL A 143 7.18 5.29 -10.68
N VAL A 144 6.01 5.92 -10.68
CA VAL A 144 5.42 6.55 -11.88
C VAL A 144 6.36 7.62 -12.46
N PHE A 145 6.85 8.56 -11.64
CA PHE A 145 7.72 9.63 -12.13
C PHE A 145 9.07 9.10 -12.65
N LEU A 146 9.68 8.13 -11.95
CA LEU A 146 10.92 7.48 -12.40
C LEU A 146 10.74 6.77 -13.74
N TYR A 147 9.61 6.05 -13.92
CA TYR A 147 9.31 5.38 -15.18
C TYR A 147 9.16 6.38 -16.32
N VAL A 148 8.37 7.45 -16.11
CA VAL A 148 8.16 8.49 -17.12
C VAL A 148 9.47 9.20 -17.48
N ALA A 149 10.30 9.55 -16.49
CA ALA A 149 11.61 10.16 -16.72
C ALA A 149 12.58 9.23 -17.49
N LYS A 150 12.62 7.93 -17.12
CA LYS A 150 13.44 6.91 -17.81
C LYS A 150 13.02 6.76 -19.27
N ARG A 151 11.71 6.76 -19.55
CA ARG A 151 11.16 6.68 -20.91
C ARG A 151 11.50 7.92 -21.73
N ALA A 152 11.37 9.12 -21.15
CA ALA A 152 11.77 10.36 -21.81
C ALA A 152 13.26 10.38 -22.19
N ALA A 153 14.14 9.82 -21.35
CA ALA A 153 15.56 9.70 -21.64
C ALA A 153 15.90 8.67 -22.74
N ARG A 154 15.05 7.64 -22.94
CA ARG A 154 15.25 6.57 -23.94
C ARG A 154 14.76 6.94 -25.34
N GLY A 155 13.89 7.94 -25.49
CA GLY A 155 13.19 8.32 -26.73
C GLY A 155 14.03 8.76 -27.94
N GLY A 156 15.32 8.42 -27.99
CA GLY A 156 16.23 8.69 -29.11
C GLY A 156 17.02 7.48 -29.65
N LYS A 157 16.82 6.26 -29.14
CA LYS A 157 17.51 5.05 -29.64
C LYS A 157 16.50 3.98 -30.08
N THR A 158 16.40 3.78 -31.39
CA THR A 158 15.43 2.93 -32.10
C THR A 158 15.84 1.46 -32.20
N GLU A 159 16.50 0.88 -31.20
CA GLU A 159 16.97 -0.51 -31.34
C GLU A 159 16.48 -1.41 -30.19
N GLU A 160 15.68 -2.39 -30.61
CA GLU A 160 15.20 -3.61 -29.92
C GLU A 160 13.91 -3.47 -29.10
N GLU A 161 12.76 -3.62 -29.79
CA GLU A 161 11.37 -3.60 -29.28
C GLU A 161 10.99 -4.80 -28.40
N ASP A 162 11.80 -5.86 -28.33
CA ASP A 162 11.39 -7.12 -27.67
C ASP A 162 11.49 -7.10 -26.12
N GLY A 163 12.06 -6.06 -25.50
CA GLY A 163 12.27 -5.98 -24.05
C GLY A 163 11.44 -4.93 -23.28
N GLU A 164 10.83 -3.95 -23.96
CA GLU A 164 10.19 -2.81 -23.28
C GLU A 164 8.82 -3.15 -22.67
N GLY A 165 8.08 -4.09 -23.27
CA GLY A 165 6.78 -4.53 -22.77
C GLY A 165 6.86 -5.29 -21.44
N ASP A 166 7.90 -6.12 -21.27
CA ASP A 166 8.13 -6.89 -20.05
C ASP A 166 8.55 -5.98 -18.87
N ASP A 167 9.29 -4.91 -19.15
CA ASP A 167 9.61 -3.86 -18.17
C ASP A 167 8.34 -3.11 -17.72
N GLU A 168 7.42 -2.79 -18.65
CA GLU A 168 6.17 -2.07 -18.33
C GLU A 168 5.21 -2.94 -17.49
N GLU A 169 5.03 -4.20 -17.85
CA GLU A 169 4.15 -5.13 -17.12
C GLU A 169 4.61 -5.32 -15.67
N LYS A 170 5.91 -5.52 -15.44
CA LYS A 170 6.47 -5.61 -14.08
C LYS A 170 6.24 -4.36 -13.25
N VAL A 171 6.41 -3.18 -13.86
CA VAL A 171 6.17 -1.90 -13.17
C VAL A 171 4.68 -1.75 -12.83
N LEU A 172 3.77 -2.18 -13.71
CA LEU A 172 2.34 -2.18 -13.43
C LEU A 172 1.99 -3.13 -12.26
N ASP A 173 2.53 -4.34 -12.26
CA ASP A 173 2.32 -5.30 -11.18
C ASP A 173 2.81 -4.75 -9.83
N ASP A 174 3.99 -4.12 -9.81
CA ASP A 174 4.53 -3.48 -8.62
C ASP A 174 3.64 -2.34 -8.12
N LEU A 175 3.12 -1.50 -9.03
CA LEU A 175 2.23 -0.39 -8.69
C LEU A 175 0.90 -0.88 -8.11
N VAL A 176 0.28 -1.90 -8.71
CA VAL A 176 -0.95 -2.52 -8.21
C VAL A 176 -0.68 -3.14 -6.84
N ALA A 177 0.43 -3.86 -6.67
CA ALA A 177 0.78 -4.49 -5.40
C ALA A 177 0.96 -3.46 -4.27
N VAL A 178 1.52 -2.28 -4.54
CA VAL A 178 1.65 -1.20 -3.56
C VAL A 178 0.27 -0.70 -3.11
N LEU A 179 -0.64 -0.43 -4.05
CA LEU A 179 -1.98 0.06 -3.75
C LEU A 179 -2.85 -0.97 -3.02
N ASP A 180 -2.79 -2.24 -3.44
CA ASP A 180 -3.53 -3.33 -2.81
C ASP A 180 -3.07 -3.58 -1.38
N LYS A 181 -1.76 -3.56 -1.12
CA LYS A 181 -1.23 -3.66 0.24
C LYS A 181 -1.71 -2.50 1.12
N ALA A 182 -1.75 -1.28 0.60
CA ALA A 182 -2.28 -0.13 1.34
C ALA A 182 -3.78 -0.30 1.67
N LEU A 183 -4.57 -0.85 0.75
CA LEU A 183 -5.98 -1.15 1.00
C LEU A 183 -6.18 -2.28 2.01
N ILE A 184 -5.43 -3.37 1.89
CA ILE A 184 -5.60 -4.55 2.74
C ILE A 184 -5.09 -4.28 4.16
N LEU A 185 -3.88 -3.73 4.29
CA LEU A 185 -3.22 -3.57 5.58
C LEU A 185 -3.70 -2.33 6.33
N ALA A 186 -3.88 -1.21 5.63
CA ALA A 186 -4.25 0.05 6.26
C ALA A 186 -5.69 0.49 5.97
N GLY A 187 -6.44 -0.25 5.16
CA GLY A 187 -7.82 0.10 4.78
C GLY A 187 -7.91 1.27 3.80
N GLY A 188 -6.79 1.76 3.27
CA GLY A 188 -6.72 3.03 2.56
C GLY A 188 -7.11 4.21 3.45
N ALA A 189 -6.53 4.28 4.65
CA ALA A 189 -6.86 5.30 5.63
C ALA A 189 -6.54 6.72 5.13
N GLY A 190 -7.35 7.67 5.58
CA GLY A 190 -7.22 9.11 5.28
C GLY A 190 -8.48 9.71 4.69
N LEU A 191 -8.90 10.83 5.27
CA LEU A 191 -10.15 11.53 4.92
C LEU A 191 -10.03 12.30 3.61
N LYS A 192 -8.92 13.02 3.44
CA LYS A 192 -8.62 13.82 2.23
C LYS A 192 -8.11 12.93 1.10
N ARG A 193 -7.13 12.09 1.44
CA ARG A 193 -6.37 11.20 0.55
C ARG A 193 -6.29 9.84 1.22
N GLY A 194 -6.69 8.79 0.51
CA GLY A 194 -6.92 7.48 1.09
C GLY A 194 -7.63 6.60 0.07
N ARG A 195 -8.61 5.80 0.50
CA ARG A 195 -9.32 4.85 -0.36
C ARG A 195 -9.83 5.45 -1.67
N ARG A 196 -10.38 6.69 -1.64
CA ARG A 196 -10.87 7.37 -2.85
C ARG A 196 -9.76 7.64 -3.86
N THR A 197 -8.60 8.11 -3.39
CA THR A 197 -7.42 8.35 -4.23
C THR A 197 -6.92 7.03 -4.80
N ILE A 198 -6.76 5.99 -3.96
CA ILE A 198 -6.32 4.67 -4.39
C ILE A 198 -7.25 4.09 -5.46
N SER A 199 -8.57 4.17 -5.26
CA SER A 199 -9.54 3.67 -6.25
C SER A 199 -9.46 4.41 -7.59
N ARG A 200 -9.17 5.72 -7.59
CA ARG A 200 -8.94 6.48 -8.83
C ARG A 200 -7.66 6.04 -9.53
N LEU A 201 -6.57 5.87 -8.78
CA LEU A 201 -5.28 5.41 -9.31
C LEU A 201 -5.39 4.01 -9.94
N LEU A 202 -6.02 3.05 -9.24
CA LEU A 202 -6.32 1.72 -9.79
C LEU A 202 -7.18 1.81 -11.06
N GLY A 203 -8.19 2.68 -11.06
CA GLY A 203 -9.03 2.91 -12.25
C GLY A 203 -8.24 3.40 -13.47
N TYR A 204 -7.22 4.25 -13.26
CA TYR A 204 -6.33 4.67 -14.35
C TYR A 204 -5.48 3.51 -14.87
N LEU A 205 -4.94 2.66 -13.99
CA LEU A 205 -4.18 1.47 -14.38
C LEU A 205 -5.05 0.48 -15.17
N ASP A 206 -6.26 0.20 -14.69
CA ASP A 206 -7.20 -0.72 -15.34
C ASP A 206 -7.61 -0.23 -16.73
N SER A 207 -7.92 1.06 -16.88
CA SER A 207 -8.39 1.65 -18.15
C SER A 207 -7.41 1.46 -19.30
N ALA A 208 -6.12 1.41 -18.99
CA ALA A 208 -5.08 1.23 -19.99
C ALA A 208 -4.84 -0.25 -20.34
N THR A 209 -5.05 -1.18 -19.39
CA THR A 209 -4.96 -2.63 -19.67
C THR A 209 -6.07 -3.13 -20.59
N LEU A 210 -7.25 -2.52 -20.54
CA LEU A 210 -8.40 -2.87 -21.39
C LEU A 210 -8.19 -2.51 -22.87
N SER A 211 -7.27 -1.60 -23.19
CA SER A 211 -6.97 -1.23 -24.56
C SER A 211 -6.02 -2.22 -25.27
N THR A 212 -5.30 -3.05 -24.52
CA THR A 212 -4.14 -3.80 -25.03
C THR A 212 -4.41 -5.31 -25.14
N SER A 213 -5.47 -5.83 -24.53
CA SER A 213 -5.83 -7.24 -24.62
C SER A 213 -7.34 -7.44 -24.52
N PRO A 214 -7.96 -8.31 -25.35
CA PRO A 214 -9.34 -8.73 -25.19
C PRO A 214 -9.42 -9.71 -24.00
N ARG A 215 -9.14 -9.21 -22.79
CA ARG A 215 -9.43 -9.95 -21.56
C ARG A 215 -10.95 -10.09 -21.50
N SER A 216 -11.43 -11.33 -21.56
CA SER A 216 -12.84 -11.65 -21.41
C SER A 216 -13.34 -11.00 -20.11
N SER A 217 -14.21 -10.01 -20.27
CA SER A 217 -14.79 -9.28 -19.15
C SER A 217 -15.32 -10.31 -18.14
N LEU A 218 -14.87 -10.20 -16.88
CA LEU A 218 -15.43 -11.02 -15.82
C LEU A 218 -16.96 -10.87 -15.84
N PRO A 219 -17.72 -11.97 -15.72
CA PRO A 219 -19.17 -11.89 -15.79
C PRO A 219 -19.68 -10.93 -14.72
N ALA A 220 -20.56 -10.01 -15.11
CA ALA A 220 -21.14 -8.95 -14.25
C ALA A 220 -21.88 -9.49 -13.00
N ARG A 221 -22.07 -10.80 -12.93
CA ARG A 221 -22.62 -11.52 -11.80
C ARG A 221 -21.81 -12.79 -11.58
N PHE A 222 -21.48 -13.06 -10.32
CA PHE A 222 -21.05 -14.39 -9.91
C PHE A 222 -22.12 -15.41 -10.35
N PRO A 223 -21.73 -16.55 -10.94
CA PRO A 223 -22.67 -17.58 -11.34
C PRO A 223 -23.48 -18.06 -10.12
N SER A 224 -24.75 -17.68 -10.04
CA SER A 224 -25.65 -18.14 -8.98
C SER A 224 -26.10 -19.60 -9.19
N SER A 225 -25.71 -20.22 -10.30
CA SER A 225 -26.14 -21.55 -10.71
C SER A 225 -25.32 -22.70 -10.12
N ARG A 226 -24.27 -22.42 -9.34
CA ARG A 226 -23.48 -23.47 -8.70
C ARG A 226 -23.13 -23.08 -7.27
N THR A 227 -23.95 -23.53 -6.32
CA THR A 227 -23.44 -23.85 -4.99
C THR A 227 -22.36 -24.91 -5.20
N LEU A 228 -21.10 -24.48 -5.16
CA LEU A 228 -19.96 -25.36 -4.94
C LEU A 228 -20.23 -26.07 -3.61
N THR A 229 -20.93 -27.19 -3.68
CA THR A 229 -20.95 -28.18 -2.63
C THR A 229 -19.83 -29.11 -3.04
N PRO A 230 -18.57 -28.86 -2.62
CA PRO A 230 -17.50 -29.81 -2.88
C PRO A 230 -17.96 -31.19 -2.39
N PRO A 231 -17.62 -32.29 -3.07
CA PRO A 231 -17.97 -33.62 -2.61
C PRO A 231 -17.31 -33.87 -1.26
N VAL A 232 -18.06 -33.64 -0.18
CA VAL A 232 -17.59 -33.88 1.18
C VAL A 232 -17.67 -35.38 1.41
N THR A 233 -16.57 -36.09 1.20
CA THR A 233 -16.49 -37.55 1.42
C THR A 233 -16.59 -37.93 2.89
N ARG A 234 -16.40 -36.97 3.80
CA ARG A 234 -16.47 -37.16 5.25
C ARG A 234 -17.16 -35.97 5.93
N PRO A 235 -18.51 -35.88 5.86
CA PRO A 235 -19.23 -34.79 6.49
C PRO A 235 -19.01 -34.81 8.01
N ILE A 236 -18.60 -33.66 8.57
CA ILE A 236 -18.50 -33.50 10.02
C ILE A 236 -19.93 -33.51 10.57
N ARG A 237 -20.20 -34.40 11.53
CA ARG A 237 -21.51 -34.42 12.19
C ARG A 237 -21.66 -33.17 13.04
N ALA A 238 -22.66 -32.35 12.75
CA ALA A 238 -23.09 -31.30 13.64
C ALA A 238 -23.67 -31.95 14.91
N VAL A 239 -23.12 -31.60 16.08
CA VAL A 239 -23.63 -32.05 17.38
C VAL A 239 -24.27 -30.85 18.04
N ASP A 240 -25.61 -30.83 18.07
CA ASP A 240 -26.40 -29.63 18.38
C ASP A 240 -26.19 -29.13 19.83
N ARG A 241 -25.79 -30.02 20.75
CA ARG A 241 -25.43 -29.71 22.14
C ARG A 241 -24.43 -30.71 22.71
N MET A 242 -23.15 -30.37 22.62
CA MET A 242 -22.09 -31.10 23.32
C MET A 242 -21.78 -30.38 24.64
N SER A 243 -21.77 -31.09 25.76
CA SER A 243 -21.25 -30.51 27.00
C SER A 243 -19.76 -30.22 26.85
N MET A 244 -19.25 -29.23 27.59
CA MET A 244 -17.82 -28.88 27.53
C MET A 244 -16.91 -30.06 27.87
N SER A 245 -17.34 -30.91 28.82
CA SER A 245 -16.64 -32.15 29.18
C SER A 245 -16.63 -33.18 28.06
N ALA A 246 -17.75 -33.34 27.34
CA ALA A 246 -17.82 -34.26 26.21
C ALA A 246 -16.95 -33.77 25.05
N PHE A 247 -16.93 -32.46 24.79
CA PHE A 247 -16.06 -31.85 23.79
C PHE A 247 -14.57 -32.05 24.11
N GLN A 248 -14.16 -31.83 25.36
CA GLN A 248 -12.79 -32.08 25.81
C GLN A 248 -12.40 -33.56 25.61
N ALA A 249 -13.26 -34.50 26.03
CA ALA A 249 -13.02 -35.93 25.83
C ALA A 249 -12.89 -36.32 24.34
N TYR A 250 -13.63 -35.66 23.44
CA TYR A 250 -13.51 -35.88 21.99
C TYR A 250 -12.17 -35.40 21.44
N LEU A 251 -11.66 -34.25 21.90
CA LEU A 251 -10.33 -33.76 21.51
C LEU A 251 -9.21 -34.67 22.05
N ASP A 252 -9.34 -35.12 23.30
CA ASP A 252 -8.36 -35.97 23.96
C ASP A 252 -8.32 -37.39 23.35
N GLY A 253 -9.48 -37.92 22.92
CA GLY A 253 -9.60 -39.25 22.33
C GLY A 253 -8.96 -39.39 20.94
N ARG A 254 -8.81 -38.30 20.18
CA ARG A 254 -8.21 -38.34 18.84
C ARG A 254 -6.71 -38.59 18.83
N ARG A 255 -6.00 -38.34 19.95
CA ARG A 255 -4.55 -38.61 20.04
C ARG A 255 -4.18 -40.09 20.17
N ARG A 256 -5.11 -40.94 20.61
CA ARG A 256 -4.78 -42.33 20.96
C ARG A 256 -4.81 -43.31 19.80
N VAL A 257 -5.49 -42.97 18.71
CA VAL A 257 -5.68 -43.90 17.58
C VAL A 257 -4.43 -44.01 16.70
N ASP A 258 -3.56 -43.00 16.73
CA ASP A 258 -2.34 -43.00 15.92
C ASP A 258 -1.15 -43.72 16.61
N GLU A 259 -1.23 -44.03 17.91
CA GLU A 259 -0.15 -44.68 18.66
C GLU A 259 -0.28 -46.22 18.70
N GLU A 260 -1.45 -46.79 18.44
CA GLU A 260 -1.65 -48.26 18.45
C GLU A 260 -1.38 -48.93 17.09
N ALA A 261 -1.13 -48.17 16.02
CA ALA A 261 -0.85 -48.73 14.69
C ALA A 261 0.62 -49.16 14.47
N ASP A 262 1.54 -48.84 15.38
CA ASP A 262 2.99 -49.04 15.20
C ASP A 262 3.58 -50.20 16.05
N VAL A 263 2.76 -51.03 16.71
CA VAL A 263 3.26 -52.02 17.70
C VAL A 263 3.22 -53.49 17.24
N ASP A 264 2.91 -53.79 15.96
CA ASP A 264 2.94 -55.17 15.43
C ASP A 264 3.91 -55.30 14.23
N MET A 265 5.20 -55.14 14.50
CA MET A 265 6.29 -55.64 13.64
C MET A 265 7.00 -56.77 14.38
N ASP A 266 6.34 -57.93 14.37
CA ASP A 266 6.84 -59.23 14.83
C ASP A 266 8.07 -59.65 14.00
N LEU A 267 9.27 -59.37 14.54
CA LEU A 267 10.51 -59.95 14.05
C LEU A 267 10.67 -61.34 14.70
N GLY A 268 10.09 -62.35 14.04
CA GLY A 268 10.31 -63.75 14.37
C GLY A 268 11.78 -64.17 14.16
N PRO A 269 12.26 -65.23 14.85
CA PRO A 269 13.62 -65.69 14.75
C PRO A 269 13.75 -66.83 13.73
N GLU A 270 14.76 -66.78 12.86
CA GLU A 270 15.63 -67.91 12.47
C GLU A 270 17.01 -67.40 12.04
#